data_AF-A0A268TXD1-F1
#
_entry.id   AF-A0A268TXD1-F1
#
_cell.length_a   1.000
_cell.length_b   1.000
_cell.length_c   1.000
_cell.angle_alpha   90.00
_cell.angle_beta   90.00
_cell.angle_gamma   90.00
#
_symmetry.space_group_name_H-M   'P 1'
#
loop_
_entity.id
_entity.type
_entity.pdbx_description
1 polymer ?
#
loop_
_entity_poly.entity_id
_entity_poly.type
_entity_poly.pdbx_seq_one_letter_code
_entity_poly.pdbx_strand_id
1 'polypeptide(L)'
;MNKNQLKALEAKLDEQKAYIQELESRLNVRSSEIIDNKNILAKTHDQIKKLNDELNDLLNFILMLEEEKLNAKSKGVLGLQEYMRSTIITEDKNLLFGLNIDKKFIQNRSIPTIKYYLYTFDCFIQEEHQLQNLKISHKKDLTLIVETLNEYIKLSFKNKNSSIKGIVEIVPIQSLFPQDSQNLTIKFYGNHSIEEEIQNFITLYSQKN
;
A
#
# COMPACT_ATOMS: atom_id res chain seq x y z
N MET A 1 -34.33 -47.24 -61.83
CA MET A 1 -34.31 -46.30 -60.69
C MET A 1 -35.33 -45.21 -60.97
N ASN A 2 -36.25 -44.91 -60.04
CA ASN A 2 -37.33 -43.96 -60.30
C ASN A 2 -36.81 -42.51 -60.22
N LYS A 3 -37.29 -41.61 -61.08
CA LYS A 3 -36.85 -40.20 -61.19
C LYS A 3 -36.92 -39.45 -59.85
N ASN A 4 -37.85 -39.84 -58.98
CA ASN A 4 -38.00 -39.28 -57.63
C ASN A 4 -36.88 -39.70 -56.66
N GLN A 5 -36.30 -40.89 -56.83
CA GLN A 5 -35.18 -41.35 -56.00
C GLN A 5 -33.88 -40.63 -56.38
N LEU A 6 -33.68 -40.35 -57.67
CA LEU A 6 -32.52 -39.60 -58.15
C LEU A 6 -32.53 -38.16 -57.60
N LYS A 7 -33.67 -37.46 -57.68
CA LYS A 7 -33.82 -36.11 -57.12
C LYS A 7 -33.57 -36.04 -55.61
N ALA A 8 -34.02 -37.06 -54.87
CA ALA A 8 -33.79 -37.14 -53.43
C ALA A 8 -32.30 -37.37 -53.08
N LEU A 9 -31.58 -38.12 -53.92
CA LEU A 9 -30.14 -38.31 -53.78
C LEU A 9 -29.35 -37.05 -54.13
N GLU A 10 -29.75 -36.33 -55.18
CA GLU A 10 -29.16 -35.04 -55.56
C GLU A 10 -29.33 -34.00 -54.44
N ALA A 11 -30.54 -33.88 -53.87
CA ALA A 11 -30.78 -32.98 -52.75
C ALA A 11 -29.92 -33.30 -51.51
N LYS A 12 -29.78 -34.59 -51.17
CA LYS A 12 -28.90 -35.03 -50.07
C LYS A 12 -27.42 -34.74 -50.36
N LEU A 13 -26.99 -34.90 -51.60
CA LEU A 13 -25.62 -34.59 -52.01
C LEU A 13 -25.33 -33.09 -51.83
N ASP A 14 -26.25 -32.24 -52.25
CA ASP A 14 -26.10 -30.79 -52.12
C ASP A 14 -26.15 -30.33 -50.66
N GLU A 15 -27.00 -30.94 -49.84
CA GLU A 15 -27.02 -30.71 -48.38
C GLU A 15 -25.69 -31.10 -47.73
N GLN A 16 -25.12 -32.26 -48.10
CA GLN A 16 -23.81 -32.70 -47.60
C GLN A 16 -22.68 -31.77 -48.03
N LYS A 17 -22.70 -31.27 -49.27
CA LYS A 17 -21.71 -30.28 -49.76
C LYS A 17 -21.79 -28.99 -48.97
N ALA A 18 -23.00 -28.47 -48.72
CA ALA A 18 -23.20 -27.27 -47.92
C ALA A 18 -22.69 -27.46 -46.49
N TYR A 19 -22.97 -28.63 -45.89
CA TYR A 19 -22.48 -28.96 -44.55
C TYR A 19 -20.95 -29.07 -44.48
N ILE A 20 -20.31 -29.68 -45.49
CA ILE A 20 -18.84 -29.73 -45.59
C ILE A 20 -18.24 -28.32 -45.65
N GLN A 21 -18.80 -27.44 -46.48
CA GLN A 21 -18.34 -26.04 -46.58
C GLN A 21 -18.49 -25.28 -45.25
N GLU A 22 -19.58 -25.53 -44.52
CA GLU A 22 -19.77 -24.94 -43.20
C GLU A 22 -18.72 -25.44 -42.20
N LEU A 23 -18.41 -26.74 -42.20
CA LEU A 23 -17.38 -27.31 -41.34
C LEU A 23 -15.98 -26.77 -41.67
N GLU A 24 -15.64 -26.64 -42.96
CA GLU A 24 -14.37 -26.04 -43.41
C GLU A 24 -14.26 -24.58 -42.95
N SER A 25 -15.34 -23.80 -43.09
CA SER A 25 -15.40 -22.41 -42.61
C SER A 25 -15.17 -22.33 -41.10
N ARG A 26 -15.88 -23.16 -40.31
CA ARG A 26 -15.70 -23.24 -38.86
C ARG A 26 -14.28 -23.65 -38.47
N LEU A 27 -13.68 -24.60 -39.19
CA LEU A 27 -12.32 -25.05 -38.95
C LEU A 27 -11.30 -23.93 -39.20
N ASN A 28 -11.47 -23.17 -40.27
CA ASN A 28 -10.61 -22.02 -40.58
C ASN A 28 -10.69 -20.93 -39.50
N VAL A 29 -11.90 -20.59 -39.04
CA VAL A 29 -12.10 -19.63 -37.94
C VAL A 29 -11.40 -20.11 -36.67
N ARG A 30 -11.64 -21.36 -36.27
CA ARG A 30 -10.99 -21.94 -35.08
C ARG A 30 -9.46 -21.99 -35.20
N SER A 31 -8.94 -22.27 -36.39
CA SER A 31 -7.49 -22.29 -36.63
C SER A 31 -6.89 -20.90 -36.47
N SER A 32 -7.57 -19.86 -36.96
CA SER A 32 -7.16 -18.46 -36.75
C SER A 32 -7.19 -18.09 -35.26
N GLU A 33 -8.26 -18.44 -34.54
CA GLU A 33 -8.36 -18.18 -33.09
C GLU A 33 -7.23 -18.85 -32.30
N ILE A 34 -6.81 -20.07 -32.67
CA ILE A 34 -5.68 -20.77 -32.05
C ILE A 34 -4.37 -20.02 -32.27
N ILE A 35 -4.14 -19.51 -33.49
CA ILE A 35 -2.93 -18.73 -33.82
C ILE A 35 -2.90 -17.44 -33.00
N ASP A 36 -4.03 -16.74 -32.91
CA ASP A 36 -4.14 -15.49 -32.13
C ASP A 36 -3.90 -15.73 -30.64
N ASN A 37 -4.51 -16.78 -30.07
CA ASN A 37 -4.27 -17.16 -28.68
C ASN A 37 -2.81 -17.53 -28.40
N LYS A 38 -2.15 -18.22 -29.34
CA LYS A 38 -0.72 -18.54 -29.23
C LYS A 38 0.14 -17.27 -29.23
N ASN A 39 -0.20 -16.30 -30.08
CA ASN A 39 0.48 -15.00 -30.14
C ASN A 39 0.29 -14.19 -28.85
N ILE A 40 -0.92 -14.18 -28.29
CA ILE A 40 -1.20 -13.54 -26.99
C ILE A 40 -0.37 -14.19 -25.89
N LEU A 41 -0.36 -15.53 -25.82
CA LEU A 41 0.39 -16.27 -24.82
C LEU A 41 1.89 -15.97 -24.88
N ALA A 42 2.47 -15.90 -26.08
CA ALA A 42 3.88 -15.55 -26.28
C ALA A 42 4.18 -14.13 -25.76
N LYS A 43 3.33 -13.14 -26.09
CA LYS A 43 3.47 -11.76 -25.59
C LYS A 43 3.38 -11.70 -24.07
N THR A 44 2.44 -12.42 -23.47
CA THR A 44 2.30 -12.49 -22.01
C THR A 44 3.54 -13.10 -21.36
N HIS A 45 4.11 -14.14 -21.96
CA HIS A 45 5.34 -14.76 -21.44
C HIS A 45 6.53 -13.79 -21.47
N ASP A 46 6.69 -13.04 -22.57
CA ASP A 46 7.73 -12.01 -22.67
C ASP A 46 7.53 -10.88 -21.65
N GLN A 47 6.28 -10.47 -21.39
CA GLN A 47 5.96 -9.49 -20.36
C GLN A 47 6.30 -9.99 -18.96
N ILE A 48 5.99 -11.24 -18.63
CA ILE A 48 6.35 -11.86 -17.35
C ILE A 48 7.87 -11.90 -17.18
N LYS A 49 8.61 -12.24 -18.25
CA LYS A 49 10.07 -12.26 -18.21
C LYS A 49 10.65 -10.88 -17.91
N LYS A 50 10.18 -9.84 -18.61
CA LYS A 50 10.61 -8.46 -18.36
C LYS A 50 10.31 -8.00 -16.93
N LEU A 51 9.12 -8.33 -16.42
CA LEU A 51 8.76 -8.01 -15.04
C LEU A 51 9.69 -8.68 -14.02
N ASN A 52 10.07 -9.94 -14.26
CA ASN A 52 11.03 -10.65 -13.40
C ASN A 52 12.42 -9.99 -13.46
N ASP A 53 12.87 -9.58 -14.64
CA ASP A 53 14.15 -8.88 -14.80
C ASP A 53 14.13 -7.53 -14.05
N GLU A 54 13.06 -6.73 -14.21
CA GLU A 54 12.86 -5.47 -13.48
C GLU A 54 12.80 -5.68 -11.95
N LEU A 55 12.23 -6.78 -11.50
CA LEU A 55 12.17 -7.13 -10.07
C LEU A 55 13.54 -7.51 -9.52
N ASN A 56 14.35 -8.23 -10.30
CA ASN A 56 15.74 -8.54 -9.94
C ASN A 56 16.59 -7.27 -9.86
N ASP A 57 16.43 -6.35 -10.80
CA ASP A 57 17.14 -5.07 -10.79
C ASP A 57 16.74 -4.21 -9.58
N LEU A 58 15.45 -4.17 -9.24
CA LEU A 58 14.95 -3.49 -8.05
C LEU A 58 15.55 -4.10 -6.77
N LEU A 59 15.60 -5.43 -6.69
CA LEU A 59 16.18 -6.12 -5.55
C LEU A 59 17.67 -5.80 -5.39
N ASN A 60 18.42 -5.84 -6.49
CA ASN A 60 19.84 -5.48 -6.49
C ASN A 60 20.06 -4.03 -6.06
N PHE A 61 19.20 -3.11 -6.52
CA PHE A 61 19.25 -1.72 -6.10
C PHE A 61 18.98 -1.55 -4.60
N ILE A 62 18.00 -2.27 -4.04
CA ILE A 62 17.72 -2.25 -2.60
C ILE A 62 18.91 -2.78 -1.81
N LEU A 63 19.52 -3.89 -2.24
CA LEU A 63 20.69 -4.47 -1.58
C LEU A 63 21.89 -3.53 -1.59
N MET A 64 22.14 -2.85 -2.71
CA MET A 64 23.20 -1.84 -2.82
C MET A 64 22.96 -0.66 -1.87
N LEU A 65 21.72 -0.15 -1.81
CA LEU A 65 21.36 0.93 -0.88
C LEU A 65 21.49 0.51 0.60
N GLU A 66 21.13 -0.73 0.93
CA GLU A 66 21.34 -1.28 2.27
C GLU A 66 22.83 -1.35 2.62
N GLU A 67 23.66 -1.84 1.71
CA GLU A 67 25.10 -1.95 1.89
C GLU A 67 25.76 -0.56 2.06
N GLU A 68 25.41 0.41 1.21
CA GLU A 68 25.86 1.80 1.35
C GLU A 68 25.46 2.41 2.70
N LYS A 69 24.22 2.16 3.15
CA LYS A 69 23.70 2.70 4.41
C LYS A 69 24.35 2.05 5.63
N LEU A 70 24.64 0.74 5.57
CA LEU A 70 25.37 0.00 6.61
C LEU A 70 26.83 0.46 6.69
N ASN A 71 27.47 0.69 5.56
CA ASN A 71 28.87 1.13 5.49
C ASN A 71 29.06 2.59 5.93
N ALA A 72 28.03 3.45 5.77
CA ALA A 72 28.12 4.87 6.10
C ALA A 72 27.89 5.22 7.59
N LYS A 73 27.36 4.31 8.43
CA LYS A 73 26.97 4.65 9.82
C LYS A 73 27.54 3.66 10.85
N SER A 74 28.64 4.06 11.49
CA SER A 74 29.37 3.31 12.54
C SER A 74 28.65 3.16 13.90
N LYS A 75 27.33 3.38 13.98
CA LYS A 75 26.56 3.32 15.24
C LYS A 75 25.17 2.70 15.04
N GLY A 76 25.06 1.40 15.33
CA GLY A 76 23.82 0.76 15.82
C GLY A 76 22.51 1.03 15.08
N VAL A 77 22.53 1.19 13.76
CA VAL A 77 21.30 1.37 12.97
C VAL A 77 20.68 0.00 12.68
N LEU A 78 19.39 -0.16 12.99
CA LEU A 78 18.59 -1.33 12.60
C LEU A 78 18.72 -1.57 11.09
N GLY A 79 19.16 -2.77 10.67
CA GLY A 79 19.14 -3.16 9.26
C GLY A 79 17.72 -3.12 8.71
N LEU A 80 17.53 -2.93 7.39
CA LEU A 80 16.17 -2.82 6.83
C LEU A 80 15.31 -4.02 7.20
N GLN A 81 15.84 -5.24 7.08
CA GLN A 81 15.11 -6.46 7.46
C GLN A 81 14.66 -6.43 8.92
N GLU A 82 15.55 -5.99 9.82
CA GLU A 82 15.25 -5.89 11.25
C GLU A 82 14.20 -4.80 11.52
N TYR A 83 14.34 -3.64 10.88
CA TYR A 83 13.39 -2.54 10.94
C TYR A 83 11.99 -2.95 10.44
N MET A 84 11.92 -3.63 9.30
CA MET A 84 10.66 -4.08 8.69
C MET A 84 9.93 -5.08 9.60
N ARG A 85 10.70 -5.89 10.34
CA ARG A 85 10.19 -6.88 11.32
C ARG A 85 9.78 -6.25 12.64
N SER A 86 10.57 -5.30 13.18
CA SER A 86 10.34 -4.70 14.50
C SER A 86 9.28 -3.60 14.48
N THR A 87 9.14 -2.88 13.38
CA THR A 87 8.16 -1.81 13.23
C THR A 87 6.77 -2.42 12.98
N ILE A 88 5.81 -2.19 13.88
CA ILE A 88 4.45 -2.74 13.77
C ILE A 88 3.46 -1.58 13.61
N ILE A 89 2.99 -1.33 12.38
CA ILE A 89 2.01 -0.29 12.05
C ILE A 89 0.68 -0.96 11.74
N THR A 90 -0.43 -0.42 12.24
CA THR A 90 -1.78 -0.90 11.89
C THR A 90 -2.05 -0.89 10.38
N GLU A 91 -2.83 -1.87 9.93
CA GLU A 91 -3.35 -1.94 8.55
C GLU A 91 -4.49 -0.92 8.31
N ASP A 92 -5.16 -0.41 9.37
CA ASP A 92 -6.19 0.62 9.24
C ASP A 92 -5.56 2.00 9.01
N LYS A 93 -5.39 2.34 7.74
CA LYS A 93 -4.83 3.62 7.28
C LYS A 93 -5.62 4.85 7.70
N ASN A 94 -6.86 4.71 8.18
CA ASN A 94 -7.63 5.84 8.72
C ASN A 94 -7.10 6.30 10.09
N LEU A 95 -6.29 5.46 10.73
CA LEU A 95 -5.65 5.76 12.01
C LEU A 95 -4.23 6.29 11.83
N LEU A 96 -3.76 6.47 10.59
CA LEU A 96 -2.40 6.90 10.26
C LEU A 96 -2.37 8.35 9.78
N PHE A 97 -1.53 9.15 10.41
CA PHE A 97 -1.39 10.58 10.15
C PHE A 97 0.06 10.93 9.87
N GLY A 98 0.32 11.51 8.68
CA GLY A 98 1.67 11.86 8.25
C GLY A 98 2.17 13.18 8.82
N LEU A 99 3.35 13.15 9.45
CA LEU A 99 4.17 14.32 9.74
C LEU A 99 5.11 14.56 8.56
N ASN A 100 4.80 15.56 7.73
CA ASN A 100 5.49 15.84 6.47
C ASN A 100 5.52 14.63 5.51
N ILE A 101 4.44 13.84 5.54
CA ILE A 101 4.16 12.74 4.62
C ILE A 101 2.74 12.93 4.09
N ASP A 102 2.57 12.88 2.78
CA ASP A 102 1.28 13.12 2.13
C ASP A 102 0.23 12.09 2.54
N LYS A 103 -0.98 12.56 2.88
CA LYS A 103 -2.13 11.69 3.16
C LYS A 103 -2.43 10.75 2.00
N LYS A 104 -2.33 11.23 0.76
CA LYS A 104 -2.51 10.42 -0.46
C LYS A 104 -1.50 9.27 -0.54
N PHE A 105 -0.25 9.49 -0.12
CA PHE A 105 0.76 8.45 -0.08
C PHE A 105 0.37 7.36 0.92
N ILE A 106 0.03 7.74 2.15
CA ILE A 106 -0.39 6.80 3.20
C ILE A 106 -1.60 5.97 2.76
N GLN A 107 -2.61 6.61 2.15
CA GLN A 107 -3.82 5.91 1.71
C GLN A 107 -3.56 4.92 0.56
N ASN A 108 -2.73 5.30 -0.42
CA ASN A 108 -2.57 4.55 -1.65
C ASN A 108 -1.44 3.49 -1.62
N ARG A 109 -0.58 3.47 -0.60
CA ARG A 109 0.58 2.56 -0.50
C ARG A 109 0.36 1.47 0.53
N SER A 110 1.00 0.31 0.35
CA SER A 110 0.91 -0.79 1.32
C SER A 110 1.72 -0.48 2.58
N ILE A 111 1.40 -1.12 3.70
CA ILE A 111 2.16 -0.95 4.97
C ILE A 111 3.67 -1.24 4.77
N PRO A 112 4.09 -2.30 4.05
CA PRO A 112 5.51 -2.50 3.74
C PRO A 112 6.15 -1.32 3.01
N THR A 113 5.47 -0.73 2.03
CA THR A 113 5.99 0.46 1.32
C THR A 113 6.10 1.67 2.24
N ILE A 114 5.15 1.83 3.16
CA ILE A 114 5.19 2.91 4.16
C ILE A 114 6.36 2.71 5.13
N LYS A 115 6.58 1.49 5.63
CA LYS A 115 7.75 1.16 6.47
C LYS A 115 9.06 1.42 5.74
N TYR A 116 9.18 0.99 4.48
CA TYR A 116 10.37 1.27 3.68
C TYR A 116 10.59 2.78 3.51
N TYR A 117 9.53 3.54 3.23
CA TYR A 117 9.62 4.99 3.15
C TYR A 117 10.14 5.60 4.47
N LEU A 118 9.58 5.22 5.61
CA LEU A 118 10.07 5.64 6.93
C LEU A 118 11.55 5.28 7.14
N TYR A 119 11.96 4.07 6.75
CA TYR A 119 13.35 3.64 6.79
C TYR A 119 14.26 4.56 5.96
N THR A 120 13.87 4.93 4.73
CA THR A 120 14.67 5.81 3.86
C THR A 120 14.86 7.22 4.43
N PHE A 121 13.96 7.67 5.32
CA PHE A 121 14.06 8.97 6.01
C PHE A 121 14.63 8.88 7.42
N ASP A 122 15.30 7.77 7.75
CA ASP A 122 15.91 7.50 9.06
C ASP A 122 14.91 7.60 10.22
N CYS A 123 13.65 7.21 9.97
CA CYS A 123 12.60 7.19 11.00
C CYS A 123 12.72 5.97 11.93
N PHE A 124 13.76 5.96 12.76
CA PHE A 124 14.10 4.85 13.66
C PHE A 124 13.53 5.00 15.07
N ILE A 125 13.01 6.18 15.42
CA ILE A 125 12.43 6.42 16.74
C ILE A 125 11.02 5.87 16.75
N GLN A 126 10.74 5.05 17.76
CA GLN A 126 9.42 4.48 18.04
C GLN A 126 9.03 4.89 19.46
N GLU A 127 7.95 5.65 19.58
CA GLU A 127 7.48 6.17 20.87
C GLU A 127 5.99 5.89 21.01
N GLU A 128 5.54 5.63 22.23
CA GLU A 128 4.13 5.50 22.57
C GLU A 128 3.78 6.55 23.62
N HIS A 129 2.76 7.35 23.32
CA HIS A 129 2.36 8.50 24.11
C HIS A 129 0.88 8.41 24.47
N GLN A 130 0.55 8.76 25.71
CA GLN A 130 -0.84 8.91 26.15
C GLN A 130 -1.18 10.39 26.26
N LEU A 131 -2.10 10.84 25.40
CA LEU A 131 -2.66 12.17 25.46
C LEU A 131 -3.82 12.17 26.46
N GLN A 132 -3.57 12.70 27.66
CA GLN A 132 -4.52 12.75 28.77
C GLN A 132 -5.36 14.04 28.74
N ASN A 133 -6.46 14.04 29.51
CA ASN A 133 -7.36 15.20 29.70
C ASN A 133 -8.00 15.73 28.41
N LEU A 134 -8.14 14.88 27.40
CA LEU A 134 -8.81 15.25 26.15
C LEU A 134 -10.31 14.93 26.26
N LYS A 135 -11.16 15.93 25.98
CA LYS A 135 -12.62 15.71 25.84
C LYS A 135 -12.89 15.04 24.50
N ILE A 136 -12.96 13.72 24.50
CA ILE A 136 -13.28 12.90 23.32
C ILE A 136 -14.69 12.37 23.47
N SER A 137 -15.61 12.86 22.63
CA SER A 137 -17.01 12.39 22.64
C SER A 137 -17.33 11.55 21.40
N HIS A 138 -16.63 11.81 20.30
CA HIS A 138 -16.86 11.16 19.01
C HIS A 138 -15.56 10.78 18.31
N LYS A 139 -15.63 9.81 17.39
CA LYS A 139 -14.49 9.39 16.55
C LYS A 139 -13.89 10.56 15.74
N LYS A 140 -14.70 11.54 15.35
CA LYS A 140 -14.23 12.74 14.62
C LYS A 140 -13.30 13.60 15.47
N ASP A 141 -13.52 13.62 16.79
CA ASP A 141 -12.71 14.41 17.71
C ASP A 141 -11.28 13.83 17.79
N LEU A 142 -11.13 12.51 17.72
CA LEU A 142 -9.82 11.84 17.67
C LEU A 142 -9.01 12.30 16.45
N THR A 143 -9.62 12.26 15.27
CA THR A 143 -8.98 12.71 14.03
C THR A 143 -8.57 14.18 14.13
N LEU A 144 -9.44 15.04 14.64
CA LEU A 144 -9.17 16.47 14.78
C LEU A 144 -8.02 16.74 15.77
N ILE A 145 -8.00 16.04 16.91
CA ILE A 145 -6.94 16.18 17.91
C ILE A 145 -5.58 15.80 17.30
N VAL A 146 -5.50 14.66 16.60
CA VAL A 146 -4.24 14.21 16.00
C VAL A 146 -3.80 15.08 14.83
N GLU A 147 -4.73 15.57 14.00
CA GLU A 147 -4.41 16.56 12.96
C GLU A 147 -3.86 17.86 13.57
N THR A 148 -4.47 18.33 14.66
CA THR A 148 -4.00 19.52 15.39
C THR A 148 -2.63 19.31 16.02
N LEU A 149 -2.41 18.16 16.65
CA LEU A 149 -1.11 17.77 17.19
C LEU A 149 -0.05 17.73 16.08
N ASN A 150 -0.38 17.16 14.92
CA ASN A 150 0.56 17.09 13.80
C ASN A 150 0.97 18.48 13.30
N GLU A 151 0.03 19.40 13.15
CA GLU A 151 0.34 20.78 12.77
C GLU A 151 1.17 21.51 13.85
N TYR A 152 0.88 21.25 15.13
CA TYR A 152 1.69 21.76 16.24
C TYR A 152 3.14 21.26 16.18
N ILE A 153 3.36 19.95 16.04
CA ILE A 153 4.70 19.36 15.94
C ILE A 153 5.46 19.94 14.74
N LYS A 154 4.81 20.03 13.56
CA LYS A 154 5.42 20.64 12.37
C LYS A 154 5.87 22.07 12.63
N LEU A 155 5.04 22.86 13.31
CA LEU A 155 5.36 24.25 13.64
C LEU A 155 6.53 24.34 14.63
N SER A 156 6.52 23.51 15.69
CA SER A 156 7.59 23.46 16.69
C SER A 156 8.94 23.13 16.06
N PHE A 157 9.00 22.12 15.19
CA PHE A 157 10.23 21.75 14.49
C PHE A 157 10.66 22.78 13.46
N LYS A 158 9.71 23.43 12.78
CA LYS A 158 10.01 24.55 11.88
C LYS A 158 10.67 25.72 12.64
N ASN A 159 10.20 26.02 13.84
CA ASN A 159 10.79 27.07 14.69
C ASN A 159 12.19 26.70 15.20
N LYS A 160 12.45 25.40 15.41
CA LYS A 160 13.76 24.84 15.77
C LYS A 160 14.73 24.73 14.56
N ASN A 161 14.30 25.09 13.35
CA ASN A 161 15.05 24.85 12.09
C ASN A 161 15.44 23.38 11.87
N SER A 162 14.62 22.44 12.36
CA SER A 162 14.86 21.00 12.28
C SER A 162 13.80 20.32 11.41
N SER A 163 14.20 19.33 10.61
CA SER A 163 13.26 18.59 9.77
C SER A 163 12.65 17.40 10.53
N ILE A 164 11.34 17.41 10.74
CA ILE A 164 10.58 16.27 11.25
C ILE A 164 9.91 15.51 10.12
N LYS A 165 10.02 14.18 10.14
CA LYS A 165 9.29 13.26 9.29
C LYS A 165 8.86 12.06 10.11
N GLY A 166 7.64 11.57 9.87
CA GLY A 166 7.15 10.39 10.56
C GLY A 166 5.67 10.14 10.35
N ILE A 167 5.17 9.12 11.04
CA ILE A 167 3.75 8.78 11.11
C ILE A 167 3.33 8.74 12.57
N VAL A 168 2.18 9.35 12.85
CA VAL A 168 1.43 9.18 14.10
C VAL A 168 0.30 8.19 13.83
N GLU A 169 0.25 7.13 14.63
CA GLU A 169 -0.75 6.08 14.61
C GLU A 169 -1.65 6.22 15.84
N ILE A 170 -2.97 6.24 15.64
CA ILE A 170 -3.92 6.12 16.74
C ILE A 170 -4.05 4.64 17.12
N VAL A 171 -3.77 4.32 18.38
CA VAL A 171 -3.96 2.96 18.90
C VAL A 171 -5.43 2.79 19.30
N PRO A 172 -6.20 1.89 18.67
CA PRO A 172 -7.60 1.68 19.03
C PRO A 172 -7.70 1.04 20.42
N ILE A 173 -8.43 1.68 21.34
CA ILE A 173 -8.77 1.10 22.64
C ILE A 173 -9.88 0.06 22.41
N GLN A 174 -9.71 -1.14 22.97
CA GLN A 174 -10.61 -2.30 22.81
C GLN A 174 -12.07 -2.03 23.23
N SER A 175 -12.31 -0.96 24.00
CA SER A 175 -13.61 -0.35 24.18
C SER A 175 -13.59 0.99 23.48
N LEU A 176 -14.26 1.09 22.32
CA LEU A 176 -14.26 2.32 21.53
C LEU A 176 -14.94 3.50 22.25
N PHE A 177 -15.71 3.26 23.33
CA PHE A 177 -16.35 4.30 24.15
C PHE A 177 -16.78 3.76 25.54
N PRO A 178 -15.91 3.58 26.55
CA PRO A 178 -16.37 3.78 27.92
C PRO A 178 -16.68 5.27 28.04
N GLN A 179 -17.77 5.66 28.70
CA GLN A 179 -18.22 7.05 28.80
C GLN A 179 -17.22 8.01 29.52
N ASP A 180 -16.01 7.53 29.81
CA ASP A 180 -14.95 8.17 30.59
C ASP A 180 -13.53 8.04 29.96
N SER A 181 -13.37 7.62 28.69
CA SER A 181 -12.02 7.52 28.10
C SER A 181 -11.44 8.90 27.77
N GLN A 182 -10.80 9.53 28.76
CA GLN A 182 -10.09 10.80 28.65
C GLN A 182 -8.70 10.69 28.01
N ASN A 183 -8.27 9.47 27.70
CA ASN A 183 -6.90 9.16 27.30
C ASN A 183 -6.89 8.59 25.87
N LEU A 184 -6.14 9.26 24.99
CA LEU A 184 -5.87 8.81 23.63
C LEU A 184 -4.43 8.32 23.55
N THR A 185 -4.24 7.03 23.27
CA THR A 185 -2.90 6.48 23.02
C THR A 185 -2.53 6.63 21.56
N ILE A 186 -1.35 7.19 21.30
CA ILE A 186 -0.76 7.27 19.98
C ILE A 186 0.60 6.60 19.96
N LYS A 187 0.97 6.04 18.81
CA LYS A 187 2.33 5.62 18.50
C LYS A 187 2.93 6.54 17.47
N PHE A 188 4.20 6.84 17.61
CA PHE A 188 4.93 7.69 16.70
C PHE A 188 6.14 6.95 16.15
N TYR A 189 6.30 7.02 14.82
CA TYR A 189 7.42 6.47 14.08
C TYR A 189 8.09 7.60 13.30
N GLY A 190 9.27 8.07 13.73
CA GLY A 190 9.87 9.24 13.10
C GLY A 190 11.37 9.37 13.28
N ASN A 191 11.90 10.45 12.69
CA ASN A 191 13.34 10.70 12.62
C ASN A 191 13.89 11.52 13.80
N HIS A 192 13.02 12.15 14.59
CA HIS A 192 13.35 12.84 15.84
C HIS A 192 12.28 12.52 16.88
N SER A 193 12.67 12.50 18.16
CA SER A 193 11.73 12.35 19.28
C SER A 193 10.75 13.53 19.30
N ILE A 194 9.49 13.25 19.66
CA ILE A 194 8.45 14.27 19.81
C ILE A 194 7.96 14.40 21.26
N GLU A 195 8.63 13.75 22.22
CA GLU A 195 8.24 13.73 23.64
C GLU A 195 8.01 15.15 24.19
N GLU A 196 8.93 16.08 23.93
CA GLU A 196 8.81 17.46 24.40
C GLU A 196 7.57 18.15 23.81
N GLU A 197 7.34 18.00 22.50
CA GLU A 197 6.17 18.55 21.82
C GLU A 197 4.87 17.95 22.35
N ILE A 198 4.85 16.65 22.67
CA ILE A 198 3.68 15.99 23.25
C ILE A 198 3.35 16.58 24.62
N GLN A 199 4.33 16.70 25.52
CA GLN A 199 4.10 17.24 26.86
C GLN A 199 3.64 18.71 26.81
N ASN A 200 4.25 19.51 25.93
CA ASN A 200 3.86 20.90 25.73
C ASN A 200 2.44 21.01 25.16
N PHE A 201 2.08 20.14 24.20
CA PHE A 201 0.73 20.10 23.63
C PHE A 201 -0.32 19.75 24.70
N ILE A 202 -0.07 18.71 25.52
CA ILE A 202 -0.97 18.32 26.62
C ILE A 202 -1.15 19.48 27.60
N THR A 203 -0.06 20.16 27.96
CA THR A 203 -0.08 21.32 28.88
C THR A 203 -0.93 22.46 28.33
N LEU A 204 -0.72 22.83 27.07
CA LEU A 204 -1.48 23.88 26.39
C LEU A 204 -2.98 23.54 26.28
N TYR A 205 -3.30 22.28 26.04
CA TYR A 205 -4.68 21.82 25.92
C TYR A 205 -5.38 21.70 27.29
N SER A 206 -4.63 21.40 28.35
CA SER A 206 -5.14 21.26 29.72
C SER A 206 -5.35 22.60 30.42
N GLN A 207 -4.61 23.66 30.05
CA GLN A 207 -4.68 24.99 30.67
C GLN A 207 -5.95 25.80 30.34
N LYS A 208 -6.85 25.28 29.48
CA LYS A 208 -8.12 25.94 29.12
C LYS A 208 -9.35 25.45 29.91
N ASN A 209 -9.15 24.83 31.07
CA ASN A 209 -10.23 24.55 32.04
C ASN A 209 -10.18 25.54 33.21
#